data_AF-A0A519D2H9-F1
#
_entry.id   AF-A0A519D2H9-F1
#
_cell.length_a   1.000
_cell.length_b   1.000
_cell.length_c   1.000
_cell.angle_alpha   90.00
_cell.angle_beta   90.00
_cell.angle_gamma   90.00
#
_symmetry.space_group_name_H-M   'P 1'
#
loop_
_entity.id
_entity.type
_entity.pdbx_description
1 polymer ?
#
loop_
_entity_poly.entity_id
_entity_poly.type
_entity_poly.pdbx_seq_one_letter_code
_entity_poly.pdbx_strand_id
1 'polypeptide(L)'
;MAQRGLMVIVVSLLFLSTTVAGCISLVPAREMMESWRGEPAIKKTEDKVNISHTFDSLEISELTTPITGQRTITMDDSAVEMQIYFQVSMPTSGWTGDISNSVRYVDAKLLRPDGSVYWEQHVTESRSPVDNFAEGPFEPGDWRLEIEARGIGIDIGGVAVKDDFIVIVTVTRKCVVHPTEDECVIE
;
A
#
# COMPACT_ATOMS: atom_id res chain seq x y z
N MET A 1 43.30 -53.28 -44.48
CA MET A 1 43.22 -51.80 -44.39
C MET A 1 41.85 -51.28 -43.97
N ALA A 2 40.73 -51.91 -44.37
CA ALA A 2 39.37 -51.44 -44.04
C ALA A 2 39.08 -51.29 -42.53
N GLN A 3 39.60 -52.19 -41.70
CA GLN A 3 39.32 -52.22 -40.25
C GLN A 3 40.00 -51.08 -39.46
N ARG A 4 41.11 -50.52 -39.97
CA ARG A 4 41.80 -49.35 -39.37
C ARG A 4 41.09 -48.03 -39.68
N GLY A 5 40.59 -47.87 -40.91
CA GLY A 5 39.81 -46.69 -41.30
C GLY A 5 38.48 -46.60 -40.54
N LEU A 6 37.81 -47.74 -40.34
CA LEU A 6 36.57 -47.83 -39.57
C LEU A 6 36.76 -47.40 -38.10
N MET A 7 37.87 -47.82 -37.48
CA MET A 7 38.15 -47.48 -36.07
C MET A 7 38.43 -45.98 -35.88
N VAL A 8 39.11 -45.34 -36.83
CA VAL A 8 39.36 -43.88 -36.79
C VAL A 8 38.06 -43.11 -36.94
N ILE A 9 37.17 -43.54 -37.83
CA ILE A 9 35.85 -42.90 -38.04
C ILE A 9 34.96 -43.02 -36.79
N VAL A 10 34.96 -44.18 -36.13
CA VAL A 10 34.19 -44.40 -34.90
C VAL A 10 34.69 -43.52 -33.76
N VAL A 11 36.02 -43.40 -33.60
CA VAL A 11 36.62 -42.56 -32.56
C VAL A 11 36.34 -41.07 -32.82
N SER A 12 36.45 -40.59 -34.05
CA SER A 12 36.13 -39.19 -34.36
C SER A 12 34.64 -38.88 -34.19
N LEU A 13 33.73 -39.80 -34.53
CA LEU A 13 32.30 -39.65 -34.22
C LEU A 13 32.00 -39.55 -32.72
N LEU A 14 32.74 -40.28 -31.86
CA LEU A 14 32.64 -40.20 -30.40
C LEU A 14 33.14 -38.86 -29.83
N PHE A 15 34.18 -38.28 -30.42
CA PHE A 15 34.67 -36.95 -30.02
C PHE A 15 33.76 -35.82 -30.51
N LEU A 16 33.14 -35.95 -31.67
CA LEU A 16 32.14 -34.97 -32.15
C LEU A 16 30.84 -35.03 -31.34
N SER A 17 30.39 -36.21 -30.92
CA SER A 17 29.15 -36.33 -30.13
C SER A 17 29.27 -35.72 -28.73
N THR A 18 30.45 -35.82 -28.10
CA THR A 18 30.70 -35.26 -26.76
C THR A 18 30.83 -33.73 -26.77
N THR A 19 31.26 -33.12 -27.87
CA THR A 19 31.45 -31.67 -27.98
C THR A 19 30.15 -30.93 -28.35
N VAL A 20 29.28 -31.50 -29.18
CA VAL A 20 28.01 -30.89 -29.56
C VAL A 20 26.93 -31.03 -28.46
N ALA A 21 27.00 -32.11 -27.68
CA ALA A 21 26.09 -32.31 -26.55
C ALA A 21 26.30 -31.31 -25.41
N GLY A 22 27.48 -30.69 -25.28
CA GLY A 22 27.81 -29.87 -24.10
C GLY A 22 26.97 -28.59 -23.95
N CYS A 23 26.82 -27.79 -25.00
CA CYS A 23 26.19 -26.46 -24.88
C CYS A 23 24.73 -26.43 -25.33
N ILE A 24 24.37 -27.26 -26.32
CA ILE A 24 23.01 -27.26 -26.90
C ILE A 24 22.04 -28.06 -26.02
N SER A 25 22.54 -29.03 -25.23
CA SER A 25 21.69 -29.79 -24.30
C SER A 25 21.33 -29.03 -23.02
N LEU A 26 22.05 -27.95 -22.68
CA LEU A 26 21.80 -27.17 -21.46
C LEU A 26 20.52 -26.33 -21.56
N VAL A 27 20.17 -25.85 -22.75
CA VAL A 27 18.93 -25.09 -22.97
C VAL A 27 17.68 -25.95 -22.69
N PRO A 28 17.47 -27.11 -23.33
CA PRO A 28 16.31 -27.93 -23.02
C PRO A 28 16.33 -28.47 -21.59
N ALA A 29 17.50 -28.69 -20.99
CA ALA A 29 17.60 -29.04 -19.57
C ALA A 29 17.12 -27.90 -18.65
N ARG A 30 17.44 -26.64 -18.98
CA ARG A 30 16.96 -25.46 -18.25
C ARG A 30 15.45 -25.28 -18.41
N GLU A 31 14.93 -25.36 -19.63
CA GLU A 31 13.49 -25.24 -19.90
C GLU A 31 12.68 -26.35 -19.21
N MET A 32 13.22 -27.57 -19.15
CA MET A 32 12.57 -28.67 -18.43
C MET A 32 12.54 -28.43 -16.91
N MET A 33 13.61 -27.87 -16.34
CA MET A 33 13.62 -27.48 -14.92
C MET A 33 12.66 -26.32 -14.63
N GLU A 34 12.55 -25.33 -15.53
CA GLU A 34 11.61 -24.21 -15.36
C GLU A 34 10.16 -24.68 -15.46
N SER A 35 9.87 -25.60 -16.39
CA SER A 35 8.56 -26.26 -16.51
C SER A 35 8.11 -26.99 -15.23
N TRP A 36 9.05 -27.50 -14.43
CA TRP A 36 8.75 -28.21 -13.19
C TRP A 36 8.56 -27.28 -12.00
N ARG A 37 8.90 -25.99 -12.17
CA ARG A 37 8.77 -24.96 -11.14
C ARG A 37 7.31 -24.65 -10.84
N GLY A 38 6.41 -24.79 -11.83
CA GLY A 38 5.01 -24.40 -11.73
C GLY A 38 4.78 -22.96 -12.19
N GLU A 39 3.51 -22.60 -12.41
CA GLU A 39 3.14 -21.27 -12.87
C GLU A 39 3.22 -20.24 -11.73
N PRO A 40 3.69 -19.00 -11.98
CA PRO A 40 3.59 -17.92 -11.02
C PRO A 40 2.14 -17.61 -10.62
N ALA A 41 1.93 -17.23 -9.37
CA ALA A 41 0.62 -16.84 -8.85
C ALA A 41 0.54 -15.33 -8.59
N ILE A 42 -0.56 -14.70 -9.04
CA ILE A 42 -0.85 -13.30 -8.71
C ILE A 42 -1.48 -13.23 -7.32
N LYS A 43 -0.82 -12.53 -6.40
CA LYS A 43 -1.32 -12.27 -5.04
C LYS A 43 -1.61 -10.78 -4.86
N LYS A 44 -2.51 -10.47 -3.93
CA LYS A 44 -2.79 -9.11 -3.49
C LYS A 44 -2.07 -8.84 -2.16
N THR A 45 -1.43 -7.69 -2.06
CA THR A 45 -0.82 -7.17 -0.82
C THR A 45 -1.41 -5.80 -0.51
N GLU A 46 -1.46 -5.44 0.77
CA GLU A 46 -2.01 -4.17 1.22
C GLU A 46 -0.92 -3.31 1.85
N ASP A 47 -0.83 -2.07 1.42
CA ASP A 47 -0.02 -1.02 2.00
C ASP A 47 -0.93 0.01 2.67
N LYS A 48 -0.58 0.46 3.89
CA LYS A 48 -1.47 1.26 4.73
C LYS A 48 -0.73 2.41 5.38
N VAL A 49 -1.29 3.59 5.25
CA VAL A 49 -0.89 4.77 6.04
C VAL A 49 -2.05 5.23 6.89
N ASN A 50 -1.76 5.53 8.16
CA ASN A 50 -2.77 6.00 9.11
C ASN A 50 -2.35 7.30 9.80
N ILE A 51 -3.36 8.13 10.09
CA ILE A 51 -3.23 9.26 11.00
C ILE A 51 -4.46 9.24 11.89
N SER A 52 -4.25 9.16 13.20
CA SER A 52 -5.30 9.18 14.20
C SER A 52 -4.85 9.99 15.40
N HIS A 53 -5.81 10.64 16.06
CA HIS A 53 -5.54 11.39 17.28
C HIS A 53 -6.77 11.38 18.18
N THR A 54 -6.52 11.43 19.49
CA THR A 54 -7.53 11.59 20.53
C THR A 54 -7.13 12.79 21.36
N PHE A 55 -8.04 13.75 21.49
CA PHE A 55 -7.82 14.95 22.28
C PHE A 55 -8.06 14.63 23.74
N ASP A 56 -7.10 14.97 24.60
CA ASP A 56 -7.12 14.59 26.02
C ASP A 56 -7.31 15.79 26.97
N SER A 57 -7.24 17.02 26.48
CA SER A 57 -7.26 18.23 27.31
C SER A 57 -8.27 19.30 26.88
N LEU A 58 -8.56 20.22 27.82
CA LEU A 58 -9.31 21.47 27.60
C LEU A 58 -8.41 22.70 27.54
N GLU A 59 -7.10 22.51 27.35
CA GLU A 59 -6.20 23.63 27.38
C GLU A 59 -6.46 24.59 26.22
N ILE A 60 -6.48 25.89 26.52
CA ILE A 60 -6.71 26.95 25.50
C ILE A 60 -5.65 26.87 24.39
N SER A 61 -4.46 26.36 24.69
CA SER A 61 -3.41 26.05 23.72
C SER A 61 -3.90 25.08 22.63
N GLU A 62 -4.49 23.94 23.00
CA GLU A 62 -4.98 22.93 22.04
C GLU A 62 -6.20 23.40 21.24
N LEU A 63 -6.99 24.35 21.76
CA LEU A 63 -8.07 25.00 21.00
C LEU A 63 -7.57 26.05 20.00
N THR A 64 -6.37 26.61 20.23
CA THR A 64 -5.84 27.71 19.40
C THR A 64 -4.81 27.26 18.37
N THR A 65 -4.08 26.18 18.64
CA THR A 65 -3.11 25.59 17.70
C THR A 65 -3.62 24.26 17.14
N PRO A 66 -3.86 24.15 15.82
CA PRO A 66 -4.29 22.89 15.23
C PRO A 66 -3.18 21.85 15.29
N ILE A 67 -3.56 20.59 15.48
CA ILE A 67 -2.67 19.46 15.23
C ILE A 67 -2.62 19.22 13.73
N THR A 68 -1.40 19.14 13.19
CA THR A 68 -1.17 18.80 11.78
C THR A 68 -0.50 17.44 11.67
N GLY A 69 -0.95 16.62 10.74
CA GLY A 69 -0.35 15.32 10.43
C GLY A 69 -0.13 15.17 8.93
N GLN A 70 0.98 14.55 8.54
CA GLN A 70 1.27 14.24 7.14
C GLN A 70 1.83 12.82 7.01
N ARG A 71 1.33 12.06 6.05
CA ARG A 71 1.85 10.75 5.64
C ARG A 71 1.89 10.67 4.12
N THR A 72 2.83 9.89 3.60
CA THR A 72 3.01 9.70 2.17
C THR A 72 2.84 8.22 1.84
N ILE A 73 2.17 7.93 0.73
CA ILE A 73 2.04 6.59 0.15
C ILE A 73 2.45 6.66 -1.31
N THR A 74 3.41 5.82 -1.71
CA THR A 74 3.93 5.82 -3.08
C THR A 74 3.10 4.88 -3.94
N MET A 75 2.48 5.42 -4.99
CA MET A 75 1.73 4.66 -5.99
C MET A 75 2.63 4.29 -7.17
N ASP A 76 2.48 3.06 -7.66
CA ASP A 76 3.13 2.52 -8.84
C ASP A 76 2.10 1.76 -9.70
N ASP A 77 2.53 1.18 -10.81
CA ASP A 77 1.65 0.47 -11.75
C ASP A 77 1.00 -0.79 -11.14
N SER A 78 1.48 -1.25 -9.98
CA SER A 78 0.93 -2.41 -9.28
C SER A 78 -0.27 -2.08 -8.41
N ALA A 79 -0.52 -0.79 -8.12
CA ALA A 79 -1.64 -0.33 -7.31
C ALA A 79 -2.96 -0.47 -8.08
N VAL A 80 -3.85 -1.33 -7.58
CA VAL A 80 -5.11 -1.68 -8.28
C VAL A 80 -6.36 -1.15 -7.59
N GLU A 81 -6.30 -0.94 -6.28
CA GLU A 81 -7.45 -0.50 -5.49
C GLU A 81 -6.96 0.40 -4.35
N MET A 82 -7.74 1.42 -4.02
CA MET A 82 -7.50 2.30 -2.89
C MET A 82 -8.79 2.45 -2.08
N GLN A 83 -8.67 2.33 -0.76
CA GLN A 83 -9.73 2.54 0.20
C GLN A 83 -9.32 3.62 1.20
N ILE A 84 -10.16 4.64 1.37
CA ILE A 84 -10.00 5.69 2.37
C ILE A 84 -11.07 5.50 3.44
N TYR A 85 -10.64 5.07 4.62
CA TYR A 85 -11.47 4.98 5.83
C TYR A 85 -11.37 6.30 6.60
N PHE A 86 -12.50 6.96 6.82
CA PHE A 86 -12.58 8.21 7.58
C PHE A 86 -13.65 8.14 8.65
N GLN A 87 -13.26 8.40 9.91
CA GLN A 87 -14.18 8.47 11.04
C GLN A 87 -13.78 9.62 11.97
N VAL A 88 -14.81 10.32 12.48
CA VAL A 88 -14.65 11.39 13.47
C VAL A 88 -15.70 11.23 14.55
N SER A 89 -15.30 11.37 15.81
CA SER A 89 -16.15 11.36 16.98
C SER A 89 -15.99 12.68 17.71
N MET A 90 -17.07 13.43 17.81
CA MET A 90 -17.16 14.71 18.53
C MET A 90 -18.44 14.69 19.37
N PRO A 91 -18.46 13.99 20.51
CA PRO A 91 -19.67 13.68 21.26
C PRO A 91 -20.39 14.90 21.83
N THR A 92 -19.70 16.05 21.96
CA THR A 92 -20.26 17.29 22.53
C THR A 92 -20.69 18.31 21.48
N SER A 93 -20.51 18.05 20.17
CA SER A 93 -20.80 19.00 19.09
C SER A 93 -22.25 19.49 19.07
N GLY A 94 -23.20 18.65 19.49
CA GLY A 94 -24.62 19.02 19.59
C GLY A 94 -25.01 19.81 20.83
N TRP A 95 -24.19 19.81 21.90
CA TRP A 95 -24.52 20.46 23.18
C TRP A 95 -23.94 21.88 23.28
N THR A 96 -22.80 22.13 22.66
CA THR A 96 -22.00 23.35 22.89
C THR A 96 -22.36 24.52 21.97
N GLY A 97 -23.36 24.38 21.09
CA GLY A 97 -23.83 25.43 20.17
C GLY A 97 -22.81 25.83 19.09
N ASP A 98 -23.25 26.61 18.09
CA ASP A 98 -22.48 26.99 16.88
C ASP A 98 -21.10 27.61 17.17
N ILE A 99 -20.94 28.29 18.31
CA ILE A 99 -19.69 28.98 18.67
C ILE A 99 -18.55 27.97 18.88
N SER A 100 -18.84 26.79 19.43
CA SER A 100 -17.85 25.72 19.63
C SER A 100 -17.56 24.90 18.37
N ASN A 101 -18.50 24.85 17.43
CA ASN A 101 -18.40 24.07 16.21
C ASN A 101 -17.58 24.81 15.14
N SER A 102 -17.45 26.13 15.24
CA SER A 102 -16.52 26.91 14.42
C SER A 102 -15.05 26.77 14.84
N VAL A 103 -14.78 26.31 16.07
CA VAL A 103 -13.42 26.20 16.62
C VAL A 103 -12.86 24.77 16.50
N ARG A 104 -13.73 23.76 16.49
CA ARG A 104 -13.37 22.35 16.39
C ARG A 104 -13.68 21.82 15.00
N TYR A 105 -12.70 21.16 14.41
CA TYR A 105 -12.84 20.61 13.07
C TYR A 105 -11.82 19.50 12.85
N VAL A 106 -12.09 18.66 11.86
CA VAL A 106 -11.12 17.76 11.26
C VAL A 106 -11.17 18.01 9.76
N ASP A 107 -10.05 18.51 9.24
CA ASP A 107 -9.76 18.64 7.82
C ASP A 107 -8.81 17.52 7.42
N ALA A 108 -9.26 16.65 6.52
CA ALA A 108 -8.44 15.59 5.96
C ALA A 108 -8.41 15.72 4.44
N LYS A 109 -7.22 15.62 3.84
CA LYS A 109 -7.01 15.72 2.40
C LYS A 109 -6.04 14.66 1.93
N LEU A 110 -6.35 14.04 0.81
CA LEU A 110 -5.42 13.21 0.06
C LEU A 110 -5.06 13.94 -1.22
N LEU A 111 -3.76 14.22 -1.38
CA LEU A 111 -3.21 14.91 -2.53
C LEU A 111 -2.57 13.92 -3.50
N ARG A 112 -2.76 14.18 -4.79
CA ARG A 112 -2.05 13.53 -5.89
C ARG A 112 -0.58 13.98 -5.95
N PRO A 113 0.28 13.29 -6.73
CA PRO A 113 1.68 13.67 -6.91
C PRO A 113 1.87 15.08 -7.47
N ASP A 114 0.93 15.57 -8.30
CA ASP A 114 0.94 16.93 -8.84
C ASP A 114 0.51 18.02 -7.84
N GLY A 115 0.11 17.62 -6.61
CA GLY A 115 -0.39 18.50 -5.56
C GLY A 115 -1.88 18.81 -5.66
N SER A 116 -2.60 18.29 -6.65
CA SER A 116 -4.06 18.44 -6.74
C SER A 116 -4.77 17.60 -5.68
N VAL A 117 -5.92 18.09 -5.21
CA VAL A 117 -6.75 17.36 -4.24
C VAL A 117 -7.43 16.20 -4.96
N TYR A 118 -7.19 14.98 -4.47
CA TYR A 118 -7.92 13.79 -4.89
C TYR A 118 -9.20 13.60 -4.08
N TRP A 119 -9.08 13.74 -2.76
CA TRP A 119 -10.15 13.55 -1.80
C TRP A 119 -9.98 14.54 -0.64
N GLU A 120 -11.08 15.08 -0.16
CA GLU A 120 -11.10 15.97 0.99
C GLU A 120 -12.36 15.80 1.82
N GLN A 121 -12.22 16.02 3.13
CA GLN A 121 -13.31 16.06 4.08
C GLN A 121 -13.05 17.18 5.07
N HIS A 122 -14.08 17.99 5.31
CA HIS A 122 -14.15 18.95 6.39
C HIS A 122 -15.34 18.58 7.26
N VAL A 123 -15.13 18.34 8.55
CA VAL A 123 -16.20 18.04 9.50
C VAL A 123 -16.00 18.77 10.81
N THR A 124 -17.10 19.28 11.36
CA THR A 124 -17.17 19.99 12.65
C THR A 124 -18.01 19.22 13.68
N GLU A 125 -18.46 18.02 13.32
CA GLU A 125 -19.31 17.16 14.13
C GLU A 125 -18.97 15.68 13.91
N SER A 126 -19.54 14.83 14.77
CA SER A 126 -19.37 13.38 14.67
C SER A 126 -19.79 12.89 13.28
N ARG A 127 -18.93 12.10 12.65
CA ARG A 127 -19.20 11.46 11.37
C ARG A 127 -18.98 9.96 11.47
N SER A 128 -20.03 9.21 11.14
CA SER A 128 -19.95 7.77 11.02
C SER A 128 -18.86 7.36 10.02
N PRO A 129 -18.22 6.19 10.19
CA PRO A 129 -17.21 5.70 9.28
C PRO A 129 -17.69 5.75 7.82
N VAL A 130 -16.89 6.37 6.96
CA VAL A 130 -17.10 6.39 5.52
C VAL A 130 -15.92 5.71 4.85
N ASP A 131 -16.20 4.70 4.05
CA ASP A 131 -15.25 4.07 3.14
C ASP A 131 -15.41 4.63 1.74
N ASN A 132 -14.37 5.28 1.22
CA ASN A 132 -14.30 5.69 -0.18
C ASN A 132 -13.41 4.71 -0.93
N PHE A 133 -13.98 4.02 -1.92
CA PHE A 133 -13.28 3.05 -2.75
C PHE A 133 -12.98 3.66 -4.12
N ALA A 134 -11.79 3.36 -4.63
CA ALA A 134 -11.37 3.72 -5.96
C ALA A 134 -10.61 2.55 -6.60
N GLU A 135 -10.83 2.38 -7.90
CA GLU A 135 -10.10 1.41 -8.72
C GLU A 135 -9.11 2.16 -9.63
N GLY A 136 -7.95 1.53 -9.87
CA GLY A 136 -6.89 2.08 -10.70
C GLY A 136 -7.21 2.10 -12.21
N PRO A 137 -6.26 2.58 -13.04
CA PRO A 137 -4.88 2.92 -12.67
C PRO A 137 -4.79 4.26 -11.91
N PHE A 138 -3.89 4.31 -10.94
CA PHE A 138 -3.56 5.53 -10.21
C PHE A 138 -2.39 6.25 -10.87
N GLU A 139 -2.28 7.55 -10.65
CA GLU A 139 -1.09 8.31 -11.08
C GLU A 139 0.13 7.86 -10.27
N PRO A 140 1.24 7.46 -10.93
CA PRO A 140 2.43 7.02 -10.23
C PRO A 140 3.09 8.19 -9.51
N GLY A 141 3.63 7.93 -8.33
CA GLY A 141 4.34 8.92 -7.51
C GLY A 141 3.85 8.97 -6.06
N ASP A 142 4.29 10.00 -5.36
CA ASP A 142 4.02 10.16 -3.93
C ASP A 142 2.69 10.86 -3.68
N TRP A 143 1.73 10.11 -3.19
CA TRP A 143 0.45 10.63 -2.73
C TRP A 143 0.56 11.02 -1.27
N ARG A 144 -0.06 12.15 -0.89
CA ARG A 144 0.14 12.74 0.43
C ARG A 144 -1.17 12.90 1.18
N LEU A 145 -1.29 12.18 2.29
CA LEU A 145 -2.37 12.34 3.26
C LEU A 145 -1.98 13.46 4.24
N GLU A 146 -2.78 14.51 4.27
CA GLU A 146 -2.64 15.66 5.16
C GLU A 146 -3.86 15.77 6.06
N ILE A 147 -3.63 16.06 7.33
CA ILE A 147 -4.68 16.36 8.31
C ILE A 147 -4.35 17.63 9.05
N GLU A 148 -5.37 18.44 9.27
CA GLU A 148 -5.37 19.53 10.22
C GLU A 148 -6.62 19.38 11.10
N ALA A 149 -6.46 19.34 12.42
CA ALA A 149 -7.58 19.13 13.32
C ALA A 149 -7.49 19.97 14.59
N ARG A 150 -8.65 20.27 15.15
CA ARG A 150 -8.85 20.88 16.46
C ARG A 150 -9.99 20.17 17.16
N GLY A 151 -9.77 19.82 18.41
CA GLY A 151 -10.76 19.14 19.23
C GLY A 151 -10.50 19.40 20.70
N ILE A 152 -11.35 18.82 21.52
CA ILE A 152 -11.28 18.94 22.98
C ILE A 152 -11.36 17.57 23.65
N GLY A 153 -10.73 17.46 24.81
CA GLY A 153 -10.78 16.27 25.65
C GLY A 153 -11.02 16.63 27.11
N ILE A 154 -12.00 15.98 27.73
CA ILE A 154 -12.26 16.10 29.16
C ILE A 154 -12.22 14.73 29.78
N ASP A 155 -11.49 14.58 30.87
CA ASP A 155 -11.61 13.45 31.78
C ASP A 155 -11.81 13.98 33.21
N ILE A 156 -13.05 13.89 33.71
CA ILE A 156 -13.40 14.31 35.08
C ILE A 156 -14.10 13.14 35.77
N GLY A 157 -13.48 12.63 36.83
CA GLY A 157 -14.11 11.66 37.72
C GLY A 157 -14.47 10.31 37.06
N GLY A 158 -13.75 9.91 36.00
CA GLY A 158 -13.97 8.64 35.28
C GLY A 158 -14.99 8.72 34.14
N VAL A 159 -15.52 9.92 33.84
CA VAL A 159 -16.30 10.17 32.62
C VAL A 159 -15.40 10.91 31.63
N ALA A 160 -14.94 10.18 30.61
CA ALA A 160 -14.14 10.73 29.54
C ALA A 160 -15.02 11.11 28.35
N VAL A 161 -14.92 12.37 27.93
CA VAL A 161 -15.58 12.91 26.75
C VAL A 161 -14.49 13.54 25.89
N LYS A 162 -14.09 12.81 24.86
CA LYS A 162 -12.93 13.14 24.04
C LYS A 162 -13.34 13.17 22.58
N ASP A 163 -12.87 14.20 21.89
CA ASP A 163 -12.93 14.23 20.44
C ASP A 163 -11.81 13.32 19.90
N ASP A 164 -12.11 12.58 18.84
CA ASP A 164 -11.13 11.71 18.19
C ASP A 164 -11.40 11.61 16.69
N PHE A 165 -10.34 11.29 15.95
CA PHE A 165 -10.45 10.97 14.53
C PHE A 165 -9.48 9.88 14.13
N ILE A 166 -9.83 9.20 13.05
CA ILE A 166 -8.96 8.25 12.37
C ILE A 166 -9.16 8.34 10.87
N VAL A 167 -8.04 8.39 10.16
CA VAL A 167 -8.00 8.33 8.70
C VAL A 167 -6.99 7.27 8.29
N ILE A 168 -7.43 6.32 7.48
CA ILE A 168 -6.59 5.24 6.97
C ILE A 168 -6.72 5.22 5.46
N VAL A 169 -5.59 5.31 4.76
CA VAL A 169 -5.52 5.06 3.32
C VAL A 169 -4.90 3.70 3.14
N THR A 170 -5.65 2.78 2.55
CA THR A 170 -5.21 1.43 2.20
C THR A 170 -5.08 1.33 0.69
N VAL A 171 -3.95 0.85 0.21
CA VAL A 171 -3.68 0.60 -1.20
C VAL A 171 -3.43 -0.88 -1.39
N THR A 172 -4.24 -1.51 -2.22
CA THR A 172 -4.08 -2.90 -2.61
C THR A 172 -3.24 -2.97 -3.87
N ARG A 173 -2.14 -3.70 -3.80
CA ARG A 173 -1.20 -3.92 -4.91
C ARG A 173 -1.30 -5.37 -5.40
N LYS A 174 -1.05 -5.59 -6.69
CA LYS A 174 -0.83 -6.92 -7.25
C LYS A 174 0.66 -7.22 -7.27
N CYS A 175 1.04 -8.40 -6.85
CA CYS A 175 2.42 -8.88 -6.93
C CYS A 175 2.45 -10.34 -7.37
N VAL A 176 3.60 -10.76 -7.90
CA VAL A 176 3.81 -12.10 -8.42
C VAL A 176 4.58 -12.91 -7.38
N VAL A 177 4.06 -14.09 -7.06
CA VAL A 177 4.75 -15.08 -6.22
C VAL A 177 5.19 -16.23 -7.11
N HIS A 178 6.50 -16.46 -7.17
CA HIS A 178 7.07 -17.60 -7.86
C HIS A 178 7.00 -18.84 -6.95
N PRO A 179 6.74 -20.06 -7.46
CA PRO A 179 6.52 -21.23 -6.60
C PRO A 179 7.73 -21.64 -5.73
N THR A 180 8.92 -21.18 -6.09
CA THR A 180 10.17 -21.45 -5.34
C THR A 180 10.55 -20.34 -4.37
N GLU A 181 9.76 -19.27 -4.30
CA GLU A 181 10.03 -18.07 -3.52
C GLU A 181 8.79 -17.72 -2.68
N ASP A 182 8.96 -17.51 -1.38
CA ASP A 182 7.85 -17.12 -0.50
C ASP A 182 7.59 -15.59 -0.51
N GLU A 183 8.44 -14.83 -1.21
CA GLU A 183 8.38 -13.37 -1.28
C GLU A 183 7.52 -12.92 -2.47
N CYS A 184 6.69 -11.90 -2.24
CA CYS A 184 5.87 -11.31 -3.30
C CYS A 184 6.66 -10.19 -3.96
N VAL A 185 6.98 -10.37 -5.25
CA VAL A 185 7.73 -9.39 -6.01
C VAL A 185 6.75 -8.52 -6.79
N ILE A 186 6.87 -7.20 -6.62
CA ILE A 186 6.18 -6.23 -7.46
C ILE A 186 7.04 -6.09 -8.72
N GLU A 187 6.50 -6.48 -9.86
CA GLU A 187 7.13 -6.33 -11.18
C GLU A 187 6.73 -5.01 -11.84
#